data_AF-A0AA43B1X8-F1
#
_entry.id   AF-A0AA43B1X8-F1
#
_cell.length_a   1.000
_cell.length_b   1.000
_cell.length_c   1.000
_cell.angle_alpha   90.00
_cell.angle_beta   90.00
_cell.angle_gamma   90.00
#
_symmetry.space_group_name_H-M   'P 1'
#
loop_
_entity.id
_entity.type
_entity.pdbx_description
1 polymer ?
#
loop_
_entity_poly.entity_id
_entity_poly.type
_entity_poly.pdbx_seq_one_letter_code
_entity_poly.pdbx_strand_id
1 'polypeptide(L)'
;MITIVELLNQRRRALLIQELERQWPGCGAHTKRNQLTKQDDVVWNLLLPKHVDAEIRVYVRGWNAAMDDARRVVAAASPLEGSDIPAAPPTRYGHKPYGPASRRDLAAARAARSGLESLFVDAPGDADA
;
A
#
# COMPACT_ATOMS: atom_id res chain seq x y z
N MET A 1 -1.88 15.07 -17.64
CA MET A 1 -2.02 13.64 -17.99
C MET A 1 -2.39 12.93 -16.70
N ILE A 2 -3.59 12.34 -16.61
CA ILE A 2 -4.06 11.68 -15.37
C ILE A 2 -3.38 10.30 -15.30
N THR A 3 -2.77 9.97 -14.17
CA THR A 3 -2.10 8.67 -13.99
C THR A 3 -3.11 7.55 -13.68
N ILE A 4 -2.76 6.30 -13.98
CA ILE A 4 -3.61 5.14 -13.64
C ILE A 4 -3.88 5.08 -12.12
N VAL A 5 -2.89 5.44 -11.30
CA VAL A 5 -3.01 5.52 -9.84
C VAL A 5 -4.03 6.58 -9.41
N GLU A 6 -4.07 7.73 -10.09
CA GLU A 6 -5.07 8.77 -9.85
C GLU A 6 -6.48 8.30 -10.20
N LEU A 7 -6.67 7.62 -11.33
CA LEU A 7 -7.97 7.06 -11.75
C LEU A 7 -8.48 6.00 -10.75
N LEU A 8 -7.60 5.10 -10.30
CA LEU A 8 -7.96 4.09 -9.29
C LEU A 8 -8.33 4.76 -7.95
N ASN A 9 -7.59 5.79 -7.56
CA ASN A 9 -7.90 6.56 -6.36
C ASN A 9 -9.25 7.30 -6.46
N GLN A 10 -9.56 7.89 -7.61
CA GLN A 10 -10.85 8.53 -7.87
C GLN A 10 -11.99 7.51 -7.79
N ARG A 11 -11.84 6.35 -8.43
CA ARG A 11 -12.86 5.28 -8.39
C ARG A 11 -13.06 4.73 -6.98
N ARG A 12 -11.98 4.53 -6.23
CA ARG A 12 -12.02 4.12 -4.82
C ARG A 12 -12.84 5.09 -3.97
N ARG A 13 -12.64 6.40 -4.14
CA ARG A 13 -13.40 7.44 -3.41
C ARG A 13 -14.87 7.43 -3.78
N ALA A 14 -15.19 7.29 -5.07
CA ALA A 14 -16.57 7.23 -5.53
C ALA A 14 -17.32 6.05 -4.91
N LEU A 15 -16.69 4.87 -4.84
CA LEU A 15 -17.27 3.70 -4.17
C LEU A 15 -17.45 3.91 -2.68
N LEU A 16 -16.48 4.53 -2.00
CA LEU A 16 -16.61 4.86 -0.58
C LEU A 16 -17.81 5.79 -0.34
N ILE A 17 -18.00 6.82 -1.16
CA ILE A 17 -19.14 7.74 -1.05
C ILE A 17 -20.47 7.01 -1.23
N GLN A 18 -20.58 6.15 -2.25
CA GLN A 18 -21.78 5.34 -2.47
C GLN A 18 -22.09 4.43 -1.28
N GLU A 19 -21.05 3.84 -0.70
CA GLU A 19 -21.20 2.96 0.47
C GLU A 19 -21.62 3.72 1.73
N LEU A 20 -21.08 4.93 1.93
CA LEU A 20 -21.48 5.79 3.04
C LEU A 20 -22.95 6.19 2.95
N GLU A 21 -23.43 6.56 1.76
CA GLU A 21 -24.86 6.85 1.55
C GLU A 21 -25.74 5.61 1.68
N ARG A 22 -25.21 4.41 1.39
CA ARG A 22 -25.94 3.15 1.58
C ARG A 22 -26.11 2.80 3.05
N GLN A 23 -25.06 2.97 3.87
CA GLN A 23 -25.07 2.64 5.29
C GLN A 23 -25.69 3.73 6.16
N TRP A 24 -25.45 4.99 5.83
CA TRP A 24 -26.00 6.17 6.50
C TRP A 24 -26.68 7.10 5.47
N PRO A 25 -27.96 6.81 5.12
CA PRO A 25 -28.68 7.60 4.15
C PRO A 25 -28.78 9.08 4.54
N GLY A 26 -28.39 9.97 3.63
CA GLY A 26 -28.43 11.41 3.87
C GLY A 26 -27.22 11.93 4.66
N CYS A 27 -26.14 11.15 4.76
CA CYS A 27 -24.89 11.64 5.35
C CYS A 27 -24.25 12.78 4.54
N GLY A 28 -24.62 12.95 3.27
CA GLY A 28 -24.14 14.03 2.41
C GLY A 28 -22.67 13.83 2.03
N ALA A 29 -22.25 12.58 1.85
CA ALA A 29 -20.87 12.24 1.54
C ALA A 29 -20.50 12.76 0.13
N HIS A 30 -19.39 13.48 0.04
CA HIS A 30 -18.87 14.02 -1.22
C HIS A 30 -17.35 14.14 -1.18
N THR A 31 -16.75 14.32 -2.36
CA THR A 31 -15.31 14.57 -2.48
C THR A 31 -15.06 16.07 -2.39
N LYS A 32 -14.10 16.48 -1.56
CA LYS A 32 -13.65 17.87 -1.45
C LYS A 32 -12.14 17.92 -1.60
N ARG A 33 -11.66 18.81 -2.48
CA ARG A 33 -10.22 19.02 -2.65
C ARG A 33 -9.66 19.84 -1.50
N ASN A 34 -8.67 19.29 -0.82
CA ASN A 34 -7.92 19.95 0.21
C ASN A 34 -6.91 20.91 -0.42
N GLN A 35 -7.01 22.20 -0.09
CA GLN A 35 -6.18 23.23 -0.71
C GLN A 35 -4.71 23.18 -0.26
N LEU A 36 -4.45 22.62 0.93
CA LEU A 36 -3.11 22.53 1.51
C LEU A 36 -2.36 21.32 0.95
N THR A 37 -2.98 20.14 0.99
CA THR A 37 -2.35 18.89 0.54
C THR A 37 -2.53 18.64 -0.96
N LYS A 38 -3.41 19.41 -1.61
CA LYS A 38 -3.86 19.23 -3.01
C LYS A 38 -4.53 17.88 -3.29
N GLN A 39 -4.80 17.09 -2.25
CA GLN A 39 -5.46 15.80 -2.32
C GLN A 39 -6.98 15.96 -2.25
N ASP A 40 -7.68 14.95 -2.74
CA ASP A 40 -9.13 14.86 -2.69
C ASP A 40 -9.54 14.02 -1.48
N ASP A 41 -10.21 14.66 -0.52
CA ASP A 41 -10.68 14.04 0.72
C ASP A 41 -12.18 13.74 0.61
N VAL A 42 -12.64 12.68 1.30
CA VAL A 42 -14.07 12.39 1.47
C VAL A 42 -14.57 13.11 2.70
N VAL A 43 -15.61 13.92 2.52
CA VAL A 43 -16.23 14.75 3.56
C VAL A 43 -17.72 14.48 3.56
N TRP A 44 -18.35 14.55 4.73
CA TRP A 44 -19.79 14.39 4.91
C TRP A 44 -20.35 15.54 5.75
N ASN A 45 -21.67 15.58 5.93
CA ASN A 45 -22.37 16.63 6.63
C ASN A 45 -21.88 16.77 8.07
N LEU A 46 -21.49 17.99 8.47
CA LEU A 46 -21.02 18.32 9.81
C LEU A 46 -22.14 18.34 10.86
N LEU A 47 -23.40 18.40 10.41
CA LEU A 47 -24.59 18.44 11.27
C LEU A 47 -25.11 17.04 11.65
N LEU A 48 -24.35 15.98 11.35
CA LEU A 48 -24.74 14.63 11.74
C LEU A 48 -24.73 14.46 13.27
N PRO A 49 -25.60 13.60 13.82
CA PRO A 49 -25.51 13.20 15.22
C PRO A 49 -24.10 12.68 15.53
N LYS A 50 -23.56 13.06 16.70
CA LYS A 50 -22.15 12.76 17.07
C LYS A 50 -21.80 11.27 17.02
N HIS A 51 -22.75 10.38 17.31
CA HIS A 51 -22.53 8.93 17.26
C HIS A 51 -22.37 8.44 15.80
N VAL A 52 -23.24 8.88 14.89
CA VAL A 52 -23.16 8.58 13.45
C VAL A 52 -21.84 9.09 12.86
N ASP A 53 -21.48 10.32 13.20
CA ASP A 53 -20.23 10.92 12.75
C ASP A 53 -18.99 10.15 13.26
N ALA A 54 -19.04 9.63 14.50
CA ALA A 54 -17.99 8.77 15.03
C ALA A 54 -17.91 7.41 14.32
N GLU A 55 -19.05 6.77 14.05
CA GLU A 55 -19.15 5.51 13.30
C GLU A 55 -18.57 5.66 11.89
N ILE A 56 -19.01 6.68 11.14
CA ILE A 56 -18.51 6.97 9.80
C ILE A 56 -16.99 7.17 9.84
N ARG A 57 -16.45 7.89 10.82
CA ARG A 57 -14.99 8.06 10.96
C ARG A 57 -14.25 6.73 11.18
N VAL A 58 -14.78 5.86 12.03
CA VAL A 58 -14.18 4.53 12.26
C VAL A 58 -14.23 3.70 10.98
N TYR A 59 -15.37 3.70 10.29
CA TYR A 59 -15.56 3.00 9.02
C TYR A 59 -14.58 3.46 7.94
N VAL A 60 -14.48 4.78 7.72
CA VAL A 60 -13.57 5.38 6.73
C VAL A 60 -12.11 5.08 7.06
N ARG A 61 -11.72 5.09 8.35
CA ARG A 61 -10.37 4.66 8.77
C ARG A 61 -10.10 3.21 8.43
N GLY A 62 -11.03 2.30 8.73
CA GLY A 62 -10.92 0.88 8.38
C GLY A 62 -10.82 0.65 6.87
N TRP A 63 -11.64 1.36 6.09
CA TRP A 63 -11.58 1.33 4.63
C TRP A 63 -10.22 1.75 4.09
N ASN A 64 -9.67 2.86 4.60
CA ASN A 64 -8.36 3.32 4.16
C ASN A 64 -7.25 2.34 4.53
N ALA A 65 -7.26 1.79 5.75
CA ALA A 65 -6.29 0.77 6.17
C ALA A 65 -6.34 -0.48 5.28
N ALA A 66 -7.54 -1.02 5.02
CA ALA A 66 -7.71 -2.18 4.15
C ALA A 66 -7.22 -1.92 2.71
N MET A 67 -7.42 -0.71 2.19
CA MET A 67 -6.94 -0.34 0.86
C MET A 67 -5.42 -0.19 0.81
N ASP A 68 -4.80 0.31 1.87
CA ASP A 68 -3.35 0.41 1.96
C ASP A 68 -2.70 -0.96 2.11
N ASP A 69 -3.31 -1.88 2.86
CA ASP A 69 -2.85 -3.27 2.92
C ASP A 69 -3.05 -4.00 1.59
N ALA A 70 -4.18 -3.79 0.89
CA ALA A 70 -4.38 -4.34 -0.45
C ALA A 70 -3.30 -3.84 -1.43
N ARG A 71 -2.90 -2.56 -1.35
CA ARG A 71 -1.79 -2.02 -2.15
C ARG A 71 -0.46 -2.70 -1.82
N ARG A 72 -0.17 -2.93 -0.54
CA ARG A 72 1.04 -3.63 -0.12
C ARG A 72 1.08 -5.06 -0.64
N VAL A 73 -0.04 -5.78 -0.56
CA VAL A 73 -0.16 -7.14 -1.10
C VAL A 73 0.03 -7.15 -2.61
N VAL A 74 -0.61 -6.24 -3.35
CA VAL A 74 -0.44 -6.14 -4.81
C VAL A 74 1.01 -5.79 -5.17
N ALA A 75 1.65 -4.89 -4.42
CA ALA A 75 3.05 -4.56 -4.65
C ALA A 75 3.98 -5.76 -4.37
N ALA A 76 3.74 -6.50 -3.28
CA ALA A 76 4.54 -7.69 -2.92
C ALA A 76 4.31 -8.88 -3.87
N ALA A 77 3.12 -9.00 -4.46
CA ALA A 77 2.78 -10.06 -5.41
C ALA A 77 3.10 -9.71 -6.87
N SER A 78 3.48 -8.46 -7.16
CA SER A 78 3.80 -8.01 -8.52
C SER A 78 5.17 -8.55 -8.94
N PRO A 79 5.28 -9.30 -10.06
CA PRO A 79 6.56 -9.83 -10.57
C PRO A 79 7.52 -8.74 -11.09
N LEU A 80 7.09 -7.47 -11.09
CA LEU A 80 7.87 -6.32 -11.53
C LEU A 80 8.61 -5.69 -10.35
N GLU A 81 9.51 -6.45 -9.71
CA GLU A 81 10.58 -5.85 -8.92
C GLU A 81 11.50 -5.08 -9.89
N GLY A 82 11.27 -3.76 -10.02
CA GLY A 82 12.24 -2.88 -10.67
C GLY A 82 11.72 -1.75 -11.57
N SER A 83 10.40 -1.49 -11.68
CA SER A 83 9.93 -0.27 -12.34
C SER A 83 9.30 0.69 -11.32
N ASP A 84 10.12 1.62 -10.84
CA ASP A 84 9.81 2.92 -10.24
C ASP A 84 8.32 3.20 -9.95
N ILE A 85 7.83 2.67 -8.83
CA ILE A 85 6.78 3.33 -8.08
C ILE A 85 7.46 3.78 -6.79
N PRO A 86 7.67 5.09 -6.57
CA PRO A 86 8.34 5.55 -5.37
C PRO A 86 7.41 5.29 -4.18
N ALA A 87 7.64 4.17 -3.49
CA ALA A 87 7.22 4.01 -2.11
C ALA A 87 8.02 5.01 -1.29
N ALA A 88 7.40 6.11 -0.88
CA ALA A 88 8.02 7.07 0.02
C ALA A 88 8.43 6.35 1.32
N PRO A 89 9.73 6.30 1.68
CA PRO A 89 10.16 5.73 2.94
C PRO A 89 10.04 6.78 4.06
N PRO A 90 9.84 6.36 5.32
CA PRO A 90 9.96 7.27 6.45
C PRO A 90 11.39 7.80 6.51
N THR A 91 11.51 9.12 6.54
CA THR A 91 12.73 9.91 6.61
C THR A 91 13.67 9.40 7.71
N ARG A 92 14.84 8.87 7.33
CA ARG A 92 16.04 8.85 8.17
C ARG A 92 17.25 9.21 7.32
N TYR A 93 17.91 10.29 7.75
CA TYR A 93 19.15 10.82 7.18
C TYR A 93 20.27 9.76 7.19
N GLY A 94 21.05 9.69 6.11
CA GLY A 94 22.37 9.08 6.14
C GLY A 94 22.91 8.57 4.81
N HIS A 95 23.95 9.26 4.31
CA HIS A 95 25.05 8.75 3.47
C HIS A 95 24.95 8.74 1.91
N LYS A 96 25.60 9.78 1.33
CA LYS A 96 26.48 9.91 0.14
C LYS A 96 26.45 8.89 -1.03
N PRO A 97 26.61 9.32 -2.31
CA PRO A 97 26.24 8.53 -3.49
C PRO A 97 27.40 7.73 -4.10
N TYR A 98 27.09 6.57 -4.70
CA TYR A 98 27.93 5.92 -5.71
C TYR A 98 27.07 5.45 -6.89
N GLY A 99 27.57 5.71 -8.09
CA GLY A 99 26.92 5.50 -9.38
C GLY A 99 26.85 4.03 -9.85
N PRO A 100 26.48 3.81 -11.13
CA PRO A 100 25.81 2.59 -11.56
C PRO A 100 26.79 1.50 -11.96
N ALA A 101 26.60 0.29 -11.42
CA ALA A 101 27.28 -0.91 -11.89
C ALA A 101 26.24 -1.85 -12.53
N SER A 102 26.07 -1.69 -13.84
CA SER A 102 25.48 -2.72 -14.69
C SER A 102 26.41 -3.93 -14.71
N ARG A 103 25.82 -5.13 -14.63
CA ARG A 103 26.25 -6.43 -15.22
C ARG A 103 26.14 -7.53 -14.16
N ARG A 104 25.05 -8.31 -14.26
CA ARG A 104 24.74 -9.52 -13.47
C ARG A 104 26.00 -10.37 -13.29
N ASP A 105 26.49 -10.44 -12.05
CA ASP A 105 27.65 -11.24 -11.70
C ASP A 105 27.21 -12.69 -11.43
N LEU A 106 27.41 -13.56 -12.42
CA LEU A 106 27.07 -15.00 -12.35
C LEU A 106 27.83 -15.72 -11.23
N ALA A 107 28.96 -15.17 -10.76
CA ALA A 107 29.69 -15.70 -9.61
C ALA A 107 28.93 -15.48 -8.30
N ALA A 108 28.29 -14.32 -8.12
CA ALA A 108 27.46 -14.02 -6.95
C ALA A 108 26.22 -14.93 -6.90
N ALA A 109 25.62 -15.25 -8.05
CA ALA A 109 24.48 -16.17 -8.12
C ALA A 109 24.87 -17.62 -7.75
N ARG A 110 26.08 -18.08 -8.10
CA ARG A 110 26.58 -19.40 -7.69
C ARG A 110 26.92 -19.47 -6.20
N ALA A 111 27.52 -18.41 -5.65
CA ALA A 111 27.82 -18.31 -4.22
C ALA A 111 26.55 -18.30 -3.35
N ALA A 112 25.50 -17.61 -3.81
CA ALA A 112 24.19 -17.62 -3.14
C ALA A 112 23.54 -19.02 -3.16
N ARG A 113 23.71 -19.78 -4.26
CA ARG A 113 23.23 -21.16 -4.35
C ARG A 113 23.98 -22.11 -3.41
N SER A 114 25.31 -22.03 -3.34
CA SER A 114 26.07 -22.91 -2.43
C SER A 114 25.77 -22.60 -0.96
N GLY A 115 25.52 -21.34 -0.60
CA GLY A 115 25.11 -20.97 0.76
C GLY A 115 23.71 -21.47 1.14
N LEU A 116 22.80 -21.57 0.16
CA LEU A 116 21.48 -22.16 0.37
C LEU A 116 21.57 -23.68 0.58
N GLU A 117 22.40 -24.38 -0.20
CA GLU A 117 22.59 -25.83 -0.05
C GLU A 117 23.17 -26.21 1.32
N SER A 118 24.06 -25.39 1.90
CA SER A 118 24.59 -25.65 3.26
C SER A 118 23.54 -25.56 4.38
N LEU A 119 22.41 -24.88 4.15
CA LEU A 119 21.34 -24.79 5.15
C LEU A 119 20.47 -26.06 5.22
N PHE A 120 20.55 -26.92 4.20
CA PHE A 120 19.76 -28.16 4.12
C PHE A 120 20.60 -29.42 4.37
N VAL A 121 21.92 -29.31 4.49
CA VAL A 121 22.82 -30.43 4.81
C VAL A 121 22.80 -30.77 6.31
N ASP A 122 22.46 -29.81 7.17
CA ASP A 122 22.38 -29.99 8.63
C ASP A 122 20.95 -30.23 9.14
N ALA A 123 20.03 -30.73 8.31
CA ALA A 123 18.78 -31.28 8.83
C ALA A 123 19.07 -32.62 9.52
N PRO A 124 19.03 -32.73 10.87
CA PRO A 124 19.05 -34.03 11.51
C PRO A 124 17.80 -34.78 11.06
N GLY A 125 18.02 -35.87 10.32
CA GLY A 125 16.98 -36.84 10.06
C GLY A 125 16.55 -37.46 11.37
N ASP A 126 15.39 -37.03 11.87
CA ASP A 126 14.64 -37.82 12.84
C ASP A 126 13.90 -38.94 12.09
N ALA A 127 14.44 -40.14 12.29
CA ALA A 127 13.77 -41.43 12.48
C ALA A 127 12.69 -41.90 11.48
N ASP A 128 12.98 -43.02 10.80
CA ASP A 128 12.11 -44.21 10.86
C ASP A 128 12.86 -45.48 10.38
N ALA A 129 12.97 -46.46 11.29
CA ALA A 129 13.16 -47.92 11.14
C ALA A 129 14.14 -48.52 12.16
#